data_AF-A0A937NPN9-F1
#
_entry.id   AF-A0A937NPN9-F1
#
_cell.length_a   1.000
_cell.length_b   1.000
_cell.length_c   1.000
_cell.angle_alpha   90.00
_cell.angle_beta   90.00
_cell.angle_gamma   90.00
#
_symmetry.space_group_name_H-M   'P 1'
#
loop_
_entity.id
_entity.type
_entity.pdbx_description
1 polymer ?
#
loop_
_entity_poly.entity_id
_entity_poly.type
_entity_poly.pdbx_seq_one_letter_code
_entity_poly.pdbx_strand_id
1 'polypeptide(L)'
;MPRKYPPLTLSEVLKILRRNGFEQVRATGSHFRYRAWIKGKIRQVTVDHAIDEFDIDLIKYMIAQSGLTREEFYGSAKSAARKAGVRFRK
;
A
#
# COMPACT_ATOMS: atom_id res chain seq x y z
N MET A 1 -8.61 5.60 21.01
CA MET A 1 -8.55 4.30 20.31
C MET A 1 -7.28 4.29 19.45
N PRO A 2 -6.35 3.32 19.59
CA PRO A 2 -5.19 3.25 18.71
C PRO A 2 -5.65 3.13 17.25
N ARG A 3 -5.16 4.00 16.37
CA ARG A 3 -5.62 4.07 14.97
C ARG A 3 -5.35 2.72 14.28
N LYS A 4 -6.43 2.02 13.91
CA LYS A 4 -6.35 0.70 13.24
C LYS A 4 -5.53 0.76 11.95
N TYR A 5 -5.55 1.89 11.25
CA TYR A 5 -4.73 2.13 10.06
C TYR A 5 -3.88 3.40 10.31
N PRO A 6 -2.62 3.29 10.77
CA PRO A 6 -1.77 4.46 10.88
C PRO A 6 -1.47 5.03 9.48
N PRO A 7 -1.35 6.36 9.37
CA PRO A 7 -1.09 7.01 8.08
C PRO A 7 0.27 6.58 7.52
N LEU A 8 0.30 6.46 6.20
CA LEU A 8 1.47 6.02 5.44
C LEU A 8 1.87 7.13 4.49
N THR A 9 3.18 7.33 4.33
CA THR A 9 3.66 8.26 3.31
C THR A 9 3.67 7.61 1.93
N LEU A 10 3.70 8.42 0.88
CA LEU A 10 3.89 7.94 -0.49
C LEU A 10 5.08 6.99 -0.63
N SER A 11 6.22 7.34 -0.03
CA SER A 11 7.41 6.49 -0.04
C SER A 11 7.18 5.12 0.62
N GLU A 12 6.36 5.05 1.66
CA GLU A 12 6.02 3.79 2.32
C GLU A 12 5.09 2.93 1.45
N VAL A 13 4.05 3.53 0.88
CA VAL A 13 3.13 2.85 -0.04
C VAL A 13 3.89 2.30 -1.24
N LEU A 14 4.75 3.09 -1.88
CA LEU A 14 5.56 2.64 -3.01
C LEU A 14 6.53 1.51 -2.67
N LYS A 15 7.07 1.49 -1.44
CA LYS A 15 7.90 0.37 -0.96
C LYS A 15 7.07 -0.90 -0.76
N ILE A 16 5.88 -0.77 -0.16
CA ILE A 16 4.94 -1.87 0.03
C ILE A 16 4.58 -2.48 -1.33
N LEU A 17 4.14 -1.65 -2.28
CA LEU A 17 3.76 -2.08 -3.62
C LEU A 17 4.91 -2.80 -4.33
N ARG A 18 6.10 -2.18 -4.41
CA ARG A 18 7.26 -2.80 -5.06
C ARG A 18 7.66 -4.15 -4.44
N ARG A 19 7.63 -4.27 -3.11
CA ARG A 19 7.98 -5.54 -2.43
C ARG A 19 6.96 -6.65 -2.70
N ASN A 20 5.69 -6.29 -2.92
CA ASN A 20 4.64 -7.25 -3.27
C ASN A 20 4.55 -7.51 -4.78
N GLY A 21 5.53 -7.07 -5.58
CA GLY A 21 5.56 -7.31 -7.02
C GLY A 21 4.57 -6.46 -7.81
N PHE A 22 4.14 -5.32 -7.27
CA PHE A 22 3.35 -4.36 -8.03
C PHE A 22 4.23 -3.53 -8.94
N GLU A 23 3.91 -3.56 -10.23
CA GLU A 23 4.59 -2.82 -11.28
C GLU A 23 3.72 -1.67 -11.75
N GLN A 24 4.35 -0.53 -12.04
CA GLN A 24 3.65 0.63 -12.58
C GLN A 24 3.25 0.35 -14.02
N VAL A 25 1.94 0.41 -14.31
CA VAL A 25 1.41 0.15 -15.66
C VAL A 25 0.96 1.40 -16.38
N ARG A 26 0.56 2.44 -15.65
CA ARG A 26 0.07 3.69 -16.22
C ARG A 26 0.23 4.83 -15.22
N ALA A 27 0.53 6.02 -15.71
CA ALA A 27 0.41 7.26 -14.97
C ALA A 27 -0.53 8.20 -15.72
N THR A 28 -1.37 8.94 -15.01
CA THR A 28 -2.24 9.97 -15.58
C THR A 28 -2.33 11.12 -14.58
N GLY A 29 -1.62 12.21 -14.87
CA GLY A 29 -1.42 13.29 -13.91
C GLY A 29 -0.70 12.78 -12.66
N SER A 30 -1.24 13.10 -11.49
CA SER A 30 -0.74 12.62 -10.20
C SER A 30 -1.19 11.20 -9.85
N HIS A 31 -2.10 10.58 -10.60
CA HIS A 31 -2.58 9.24 -10.32
C HIS A 31 -1.78 8.17 -11.07
N PHE A 32 -1.10 7.32 -10.30
CA PHE A 32 -0.28 6.22 -10.79
C PHE A 32 -0.98 4.90 -10.51
N ARG A 33 -1.10 4.06 -11.53
CA ARG A 33 -1.72 2.74 -11.43
C ARG A 33 -0.63 1.68 -11.39
N TYR A 34 -0.72 0.81 -10.39
CA TYR A 34 0.17 -0.31 -10.18
C TYR A 34 -0.61 -1.62 -10.29
N ARG A 35 -0.04 -2.62 -10.96
CA ARG A 35 -0.65 -3.96 -11.09
C ARG A 35 0.30 -5.05 -10.59
N ALA A 36 -0.27 -6.07 -9.96
CA ALA A 36 0.43 -7.28 -9.55
C ALA A 36 -0.48 -8.51 -9.70
N TRP A 37 0.14 -9.68 -9.76
CA TRP A 37 -0.56 -10.95 -9.59
C TRP A 37 -0.59 -11.34 -8.11
N ILE A 38 -1.72 -11.14 -7.44
CA ILE A 38 -1.87 -11.42 -6.00
C ILE A 38 -2.95 -12.46 -5.80
N LYS A 39 -2.62 -13.55 -5.10
CA LYS A 39 -3.57 -14.64 -4.74
C LYS A 39 -4.34 -15.17 -5.96
N GLY A 40 -3.65 -15.39 -7.08
CA GLY A 40 -4.26 -15.95 -8.30
C GLY A 40 -5.09 -14.97 -9.13
N LYS A 41 -5.07 -13.66 -8.82
CA LYS A 41 -5.84 -12.63 -9.55
C LYS A 41 -4.98 -11.41 -9.85
N ILE A 42 -5.21 -10.79 -11.00
CA ILE A 42 -4.64 -9.47 -11.31
C ILE A 42 -5.31 -8.44 -10.40
N ARG A 43 -4.49 -7.76 -9.59
CA ARG A 43 -4.91 -6.67 -8.72
C ARG A 43 -4.33 -5.37 -9.23
N GLN A 44 -5.09 -4.29 -9.08
CA GLN A 44 -4.68 -2.95 -9.49
C GLN A 44 -4.90 -1.98 -8.34
N VAL A 45 -3.85 -1.27 -7.96
CA VAL A 45 -3.88 -0.21 -6.95
C VAL A 45 -3.63 1.12 -7.62
N THR A 46 -4.41 2.14 -7.26
CA THR A 46 -4.19 3.51 -7.74
C THR A 46 -3.65 4.35 -6.59
N VAL A 47 -2.52 5.01 -6.82
CA VAL A 47 -1.81 5.84 -5.84
C VAL A 47 -1.74 7.26 -6.38
N ASP A 48 -2.13 8.22 -5.56
CA ASP A 48 -1.98 9.64 -5.89
C ASP A 48 -0.62 10.14 -5.39
N HIS A 49 0.25 10.55 -6.30
CA HIS A 49 1.58 11.06 -6.00
C HIS A 49 1.57 12.53 -5.58
N ALA A 50 0.44 13.23 -5.68
CA ALA A 50 0.31 14.60 -5.15
C ALA A 50 0.05 14.62 -3.63
N ILE A 51 -0.19 13.46 -3.01
CA ILE A 51 -0.48 13.33 -1.58
C ILE A 51 0.76 12.82 -0.84
N ASP A 52 1.25 13.60 0.13
CA ASP A 52 2.40 13.20 0.96
C ASP A 52 2.05 12.11 1.99
N GLU A 53 0.88 12.23 2.63
CA GLU A 53 0.38 11.29 3.64
C GLU A 53 -1.03 10.80 3.32
N PHE A 54 -1.17 9.48 3.23
CA PHE A 54 -2.44 8.81 3.03
C PHE A 54 -3.15 8.63 4.37
N ASP A 55 -4.41 9.05 4.40
CA ASP A 55 -5.28 8.89 5.55
C ASP A 55 -5.81 7.45 5.68
N ILE A 56 -6.62 7.25 6.72
CA ILE A 56 -7.16 5.94 7.08
C ILE A 56 -7.99 5.34 5.94
N ASP A 57 -8.82 6.17 5.30
CA ASP A 57 -9.75 5.71 4.28
C ASP A 57 -9.02 5.35 2.98
N LEU A 58 -8.08 6.19 2.54
CA LEU A 58 -7.25 5.88 1.37
C LEU A 58 -6.45 4.59 1.57
N ILE A 59 -5.87 4.39 2.75
CA ILE A 59 -5.15 3.14 3.05
C ILE A 59 -6.09 1.93 3.02
N LYS A 60 -7.29 2.05 3.60
CA LYS A 60 -8.29 0.99 3.56
C LYS A 60 -8.68 0.63 2.12
N TYR A 61 -8.87 1.63 1.26
CA TYR A 61 -9.14 1.41 -0.17
C TYR A 61 -7.96 0.75 -0.89
N MET A 62 -6.72 1.20 -0.65
CA MET A 62 -5.53 0.60 -1.26
C MET A 62 -5.33 -0.86 -0.84
N ILE A 63 -5.56 -1.18 0.45
CA ILE A 63 -5.51 -2.57 0.95
C ILE A 63 -6.56 -3.42 0.22
N ALA A 64 -7.80 -2.95 0.12
CA ALA A 64 -8.87 -3.66 -0.56
C ALA A 64 -8.56 -3.90 -2.06
N GLN A 65 -8.04 -2.88 -2.75
CA GLN A 65 -7.60 -2.96 -4.15
C GLN A 65 -6.45 -3.95 -4.35
N SER A 66 -5.48 -3.95 -3.43
CA SER A 66 -4.29 -4.81 -3.50
C SER A 66 -4.60 -6.29 -3.29
N GLY A 67 -5.72 -6.61 -2.62
CA GLY A 67 -6.04 -7.99 -2.21
C GLY A 67 -5.15 -8.52 -1.06
N LEU A 68 -4.33 -7.66 -0.47
CA LEU A 68 -3.53 -7.96 0.70
C LEU A 68 -4.36 -7.77 1.98
N THR A 69 -4.03 -8.50 3.02
CA THR A 69 -4.53 -8.21 4.37
C THR A 69 -3.79 -6.98 4.95
N ARG A 70 -4.33 -6.39 6.01
CA ARG A 70 -3.66 -5.29 6.74
C ARG A 70 -2.24 -5.68 7.16
N GLU A 71 -2.06 -6.89 7.68
CA GLU A 71 -0.77 -7.37 8.15
C GLU A 71 0.22 -7.58 7.00
N GLU A 72 -0.24 -8.11 5.86
CA GLU A 72 0.58 -8.24 4.66
C GLU A 72 0.99 -6.86 4.13
N PHE A 73 0.04 -5.92 4.06
CA PHE A 73 0.29 -4.58 3.54
C PHE A 73 1.30 -3.81 4.41
N TYR A 74 1.02 -3.64 5.71
CA TYR A 74 1.93 -2.94 6.61
C TYR A 74 3.22 -3.72 6.89
N GLY A 75 3.15 -5.06 6.94
CA GLY A 75 4.30 -5.93 7.16
C GLY A 75 5.33 -5.90 6.04
N SER A 76 4.96 -5.38 4.85
CA SER A 76 5.85 -5.30 3.69
C SER A 76 6.89 -4.18 3.77
N ALA A 77 6.69 -3.16 4.61
CA ALA A 77 7.68 -2.10 4.80
C ALA A 77 8.05 -1.98 6.28
N LYS A 78 9.35 -1.90 6.60
CA LYS A 78 9.85 -1.86 7.98
C LYS A 78 9.27 -0.70 8.79
N SER A 79 9.15 0.49 8.17
CA SER A 79 8.58 1.67 8.82
C SER A 79 7.08 1.55 9.01
N ALA A 80 6.36 1.07 7.99
CA ALA A 80 4.92 0.79 8.05
C ALA A 80 4.58 -0.26 9.12
N ALA A 81 5.38 -1.33 9.20
CA ALA A 81 5.24 -2.38 10.19
C ALA A 81 5.38 -1.86 11.62
N ARG A 82 6.39 -1.00 11.85
CA ARG A 82 6.62 -0.34 13.14
C ARG A 82 5.45 0.58 13.52
N LYS A 83 4.92 1.36 12.56
CA LYS A 83 3.75 2.24 12.79
C LYS A 83 2.49 1.45 13.15
N ALA A 84 2.25 0.32 12.48
CA ALA A 84 1.05 -0.49 12.69
C ALA A 84 1.18 -1.52 13.81
N GLY A 85 2.36 -1.66 14.42
CA GLY A 85 2.64 -2.68 15.43
C GLY A 85 2.57 -4.10 14.89
N VAL A 86 2.85 -4.30 13.59
CA VAL A 86 2.80 -5.62 12.94
C VAL A 86 4.22 -6.15 12.71
N ARG A 87 4.34 -7.47 12.59
CA ARG A 87 5.63 -8.11 12.28
C ARG A 87 6.03 -7.79 10.85
N PHE A 88 7.22 -7.22 10.68
CA PHE A 88 7.82 -7.04 9.36
C PHE A 88 8.11 -8.40 8.73
N ARG A 89 7.59 -8.62 7.52
CA ARG A 89 7.80 -9.84 6.72
C ARG A 89 8.82 -9.52 5.63
N LYS A 90 9.98 -10.18 5.71
CA LYS A 90 11.10 -9.93 4.80
C LYS A 90 10.90 -10.70 3.50
#